data_AF-A0A6J7SQ57-F1
#
_entry.id   AF-A0A6J7SQ57-F1
#
_cell.length_a   1.000
_cell.length_b   1.000
_cell.length_c   1.000
_cell.angle_alpha   90.00
_cell.angle_beta   90.00
_cell.angle_gamma   90.00
#
_symmetry.space_group_name_H-M   'P 1'
#
loop_
_entity.id
_entity.type
_entity.pdbx_description
1 polymer ?
#
loop_
_entity_poly.entity_id
_entity_poly.type
_entity_poly.pdbx_seq_one_letter_code
_entity_poly.pdbx_strand_id
1 'polypeptide(L)'
;MESAIGLSTMVAIGKENYTDLLHGFHAMDEHFKNAPVERNLPLLMGLLSVWNRDFLKVPTTAVLPYSQYLSRFPAYLQQLTMESNGKSVRRDGRPVSYDTGGIYWGEPGTNGQHSFYQMLHQGTSTIACDLIVIAQSAHNLGDQQDILVANALAQAAVLSLGRTAEEVRADGTAPELVAHKVMPGNRPTTVFMMQKLDPCTLGALVALYEHSVFVQGAIWGINSFDQWGVELGKKVALGILADLRAETSKDSLLDAASVADIDKYLSLK
;
A
#
# COMPACT_ATOMS: atom_id res chain seq x y z
N MET A 1 0.71 10.97 -12.81
CA MET A 1 0.87 10.05 -13.98
C MET A 1 0.15 10.58 -15.23
N GLU A 2 -0.92 11.32 -14.99
CA GLU A 2 -1.92 11.94 -15.86
C GLU A 2 -1.56 13.33 -16.41
N SER A 3 -0.39 13.85 -16.05
CA SER A 3 0.15 15.12 -16.55
C SER A 3 1.29 14.92 -17.56
N ALA A 4 1.99 15.99 -17.94
CA ALA A 4 3.19 15.91 -18.78
C ALA A 4 4.29 15.01 -18.19
N ILE A 5 4.27 14.73 -16.88
CA ILE A 5 5.14 13.72 -16.24
C ILE A 5 4.94 12.33 -16.87
N GLY A 6 3.74 12.02 -17.37
CA GLY A 6 3.40 10.75 -18.03
C GLY A 6 3.89 10.62 -19.48
N LEU A 7 4.69 11.56 -20.00
CA LEU A 7 5.17 11.52 -21.39
C LEU A 7 5.90 10.22 -21.73
N SER A 8 6.74 9.70 -20.82
CA SER A 8 7.44 8.43 -21.04
C SER A 8 6.46 7.24 -21.15
N THR A 9 5.40 7.23 -20.34
CA THR A 9 4.33 6.24 -20.44
C THR A 9 3.63 6.34 -21.79
N MET A 10 3.24 7.55 -22.22
CA MET A 10 2.61 7.77 -23.53
C MET A 10 3.49 7.30 -24.69
N VAL A 11 4.80 7.54 -24.64
CA VAL A 11 5.75 7.04 -25.64
C VAL A 11 5.80 5.51 -25.64
N ALA A 12 5.77 4.87 -24.46
CA ALA A 12 5.89 3.41 -24.34
C ALA A 12 4.63 2.65 -24.80
N ILE A 13 3.43 3.19 -24.53
CA ILE A 13 2.16 2.49 -24.84
C ILE A 13 1.42 3.07 -26.05
N GLY A 14 1.86 4.21 -26.58
CA GLY A 14 1.18 4.93 -27.66
C GLY A 14 0.11 5.89 -27.13
N LYS A 15 -0.26 6.87 -27.96
CA LYS A 15 -1.20 7.94 -27.60
C LYS A 15 -2.60 7.39 -27.29
N GLU A 16 -3.06 6.41 -28.06
CA GLU A 16 -4.39 5.82 -27.93
C GLU A 16 -4.53 5.10 -26.59
N ASN A 17 -3.60 4.21 -26.24
CA ASN A 17 -3.59 3.52 -24.95
C ASN A 17 -3.39 4.49 -23.77
N TYR A 18 -2.61 5.57 -23.95
CA TYR A 18 -2.51 6.61 -22.92
C TYR A 18 -3.82 7.38 -22.76
N THR A 19 -4.57 7.60 -23.84
CA THR A 19 -5.90 8.19 -23.78
C THR A 19 -6.87 7.27 -23.04
N ASP A 20 -6.82 5.96 -23.30
CA ASP A 20 -7.62 4.98 -22.55
C ASP A 20 -7.25 4.92 -21.07
N LEU A 21 -5.96 5.07 -20.73
CA LEU A 21 -5.52 5.24 -19.34
C LEU A 21 -6.23 6.43 -18.68
N LEU A 22 -6.22 7.60 -19.32
CA LEU A 22 -6.89 8.81 -18.82
C LEU A 22 -8.42 8.63 -18.72
N HIS A 23 -9.04 7.92 -19.67
CA HIS A 23 -10.46 7.58 -19.58
C HIS A 23 -10.77 6.72 -18.34
N GLY A 24 -9.85 5.83 -17.96
CA GLY A 24 -9.93 5.06 -16.72
C GLY A 24 -9.97 5.93 -15.46
N PHE A 25 -9.05 6.90 -15.36
CA PHE A 25 -9.07 7.89 -14.28
C PHE A 25 -10.41 8.63 -14.24
N HIS A 26 -10.81 9.19 -15.39
CA HIS A 26 -12.03 9.99 -15.48
C HIS A 26 -13.30 9.18 -15.14
N ALA A 27 -13.37 7.90 -15.53
CA ALA A 27 -14.51 7.06 -15.20
C ALA A 27 -14.65 6.86 -13.69
N MET A 28 -13.53 6.70 -12.97
CA MET A 28 -13.54 6.61 -11.51
C MET A 28 -13.84 7.97 -10.85
N ASP A 29 -13.40 9.08 -11.43
CA ASP A 29 -13.76 10.43 -10.98
C ASP A 29 -15.28 10.66 -11.04
N GLU A 30 -15.90 10.32 -12.17
CA GLU A 30 -17.34 10.46 -12.34
C GLU A 30 -18.11 9.49 -11.42
N HIS A 31 -17.60 8.28 -11.18
CA HIS A 31 -18.16 7.38 -10.18
C HIS A 31 -18.08 7.99 -8.78
N PHE A 32 -16.90 8.47 -8.36
CA PHE A 32 -16.69 9.07 -7.04
C PHE A 32 -17.59 10.28 -6.80
N LYS A 33 -17.79 11.11 -7.84
CA LYS A 33 -18.61 12.32 -7.75
C LYS A 33 -20.11 12.05 -7.70
N ASN A 34 -20.60 11.07 -8.48
CA ASN A 34 -22.03 10.93 -8.75
C ASN A 34 -22.68 9.70 -8.08
N ALA A 35 -21.92 8.68 -7.69
CA ALA A 35 -22.49 7.46 -7.12
C ALA A 35 -23.08 7.72 -5.71
N PRO A 36 -24.24 7.10 -5.37
CA PRO A 36 -24.76 7.10 -4.00
C PRO A 36 -23.72 6.59 -3.01
N VAL A 37 -23.69 7.16 -1.80
CA VAL A 37 -22.67 6.91 -0.77
C VAL A 37 -22.46 5.41 -0.52
N GLU A 38 -23.54 4.64 -0.40
CA GLU A 38 -23.54 3.20 -0.14
C GLU A 38 -23.08 2.34 -1.32
N ARG A 39 -22.88 2.94 -2.50
CA ARG A 39 -22.33 2.30 -3.71
C ARG A 39 -21.04 2.97 -4.20
N ASN A 40 -20.58 3.99 -3.49
CA ASN A 40 -19.41 4.77 -3.87
C ASN A 40 -18.15 4.04 -3.40
N LEU A 41 -17.42 3.43 -4.34
CA LEU A 41 -16.35 2.50 -4.05
C LEU A 41 -15.17 3.17 -3.32
N PRO A 42 -14.64 4.32 -3.79
CA PRO A 42 -13.59 5.03 -3.04
C PRO A 42 -14.03 5.47 -1.64
N LEU A 43 -15.29 5.88 -1.48
CA LEU A 43 -15.83 6.28 -0.18
C LEU A 43 -15.92 5.11 0.79
N LEU A 44 -16.48 3.99 0.36
CA LEU A 44 -16.55 2.76 1.17
C LEU A 44 -15.15 2.29 1.56
N MET A 45 -14.21 2.32 0.61
CA MET A 45 -12.82 1.95 0.85
C MET A 45 -12.16 2.88 1.87
N GLY A 46 -12.32 4.20 1.73
CA GLY A 46 -11.77 5.16 2.68
C GLY A 46 -12.37 5.01 4.09
N LEU A 47 -13.67 4.75 4.20
CA LEU A 47 -14.33 4.46 5.48
C LEU A 47 -13.79 3.18 6.13
N LEU A 48 -13.58 2.11 5.35
CA LEU A 48 -12.98 0.87 5.85
C LEU A 48 -11.54 1.08 6.33
N SER A 49 -10.75 1.89 5.62
CA SER A 49 -9.40 2.25 6.05
C SER A 49 -9.40 3.02 7.38
N VAL A 50 -10.28 4.00 7.55
CA VAL A 50 -10.46 4.73 8.83
C VAL A 50 -10.94 3.77 9.93
N TRP A 51 -11.90 2.90 9.63
CA TRP A 51 -12.40 1.91 10.60
C TRP A 51 -11.28 0.99 11.09
N ASN A 52 -10.51 0.42 10.16
CA ASN A 52 -9.39 -0.45 10.48
C ASN A 52 -8.34 0.30 11.31
N ARG A 53 -7.98 1.53 10.92
CA ARG A 53 -6.94 2.30 11.59
C ARG A 53 -7.35 2.79 12.98
N ASP A 54 -8.48 3.48 13.07
CA ASP A 54 -8.84 4.23 14.28
C ASP A 54 -9.62 3.42 15.29
N PHE A 55 -10.38 2.40 14.84
CA PHE A 55 -11.25 1.62 15.69
C PHE A 55 -10.69 0.23 15.96
N LEU A 56 -10.26 -0.49 14.91
CA LEU A 56 -9.64 -1.81 15.07
C LEU A 56 -8.15 -1.75 15.40
N LYS A 57 -7.55 -0.55 15.41
CA LYS A 57 -6.13 -0.30 15.72
C LYS A 57 -5.18 -1.12 14.83
N VAL A 58 -5.55 -1.27 13.55
CA VAL A 58 -4.76 -1.94 12.52
C VAL A 58 -3.88 -0.89 11.84
N PRO A 59 -2.55 -0.88 12.09
CA PRO A 59 -1.69 0.23 11.66
C PRO A 59 -1.27 0.13 10.20
N THR A 60 -1.37 -1.05 9.58
CA THR A 60 -0.84 -1.30 8.23
C THR A 60 -1.85 -1.96 7.30
N THR A 61 -1.70 -1.70 6.00
CA THR A 61 -2.46 -2.34 4.93
C THR A 61 -1.49 -2.93 3.92
N ALA A 62 -1.60 -4.24 3.68
CA ALA A 62 -0.87 -4.96 2.66
C ALA A 62 -1.64 -4.91 1.33
N VAL A 63 -1.03 -4.42 0.26
CA VAL A 63 -1.58 -4.43 -1.10
C VAL A 63 -0.93 -5.56 -1.88
N LEU A 64 -1.74 -6.53 -2.29
CA LEU A 64 -1.30 -7.85 -2.76
C LEU A 64 -1.84 -8.09 -4.17
N PRO A 65 -1.22 -7.50 -5.22
CA PRO A 65 -1.68 -7.70 -6.58
C PRO A 65 -1.29 -9.08 -7.10
N TYR A 66 -2.28 -9.88 -7.50
CA TYR A 66 -2.08 -11.15 -8.20
C TYR A 66 -1.89 -10.88 -9.69
N SER A 67 -0.85 -10.10 -10.00
CA SER A 67 -0.38 -9.77 -11.33
C SER A 67 1.06 -9.26 -11.26
N GLN A 68 1.97 -9.90 -12.00
CA GLN A 68 3.37 -9.49 -12.04
C GLN A 68 3.56 -8.08 -12.66
N TYR A 69 2.67 -7.68 -13.56
CA TYR A 69 2.66 -6.34 -14.16
C TYR A 69 2.42 -5.22 -13.13
N LEU A 70 1.83 -5.55 -11.98
CA LEU A 70 1.59 -4.64 -10.87
C LEU A 70 2.64 -4.75 -9.76
N SER A 71 3.81 -5.37 -10.02
CA SER A 71 4.89 -5.51 -9.03
C SER A 71 5.35 -4.19 -8.39
N ARG A 72 5.24 -3.07 -9.11
CA ARG A 72 5.56 -1.73 -8.59
C ARG A 72 4.37 -0.98 -8.01
N PHE A 73 3.17 -1.53 -8.11
CA PHE A 73 1.95 -0.87 -7.64
C PHE A 73 1.96 -0.64 -6.12
N PRO A 74 2.37 -1.59 -5.26
CA PRO A 74 2.48 -1.32 -3.81
C PRO A 74 3.46 -0.19 -3.48
N ALA A 75 4.59 -0.10 -4.20
CA ALA A 75 5.57 0.96 -4.01
C ALA A 75 5.05 2.34 -4.48
N TYR A 76 4.28 2.38 -5.58
CA TYR A 76 3.57 3.59 -5.99
C TYR A 76 2.57 4.04 -4.91
N LEU A 77 1.79 3.10 -4.36
CA LEU A 77 0.83 3.39 -3.31
C LEU A 77 1.46 3.83 -1.99
N GLN A 78 2.66 3.36 -1.65
CA GLN A 78 3.40 3.86 -0.47
C GLN A 78 3.54 5.38 -0.52
N GLN A 79 3.96 5.93 -1.66
CA GLN A 79 4.05 7.38 -1.81
C GLN A 79 2.66 8.01 -1.72
N LEU A 80 1.72 7.53 -2.54
CA LEU A 80 0.37 8.12 -2.61
C LEU A 80 -0.31 8.17 -1.23
N THR A 81 -0.25 7.10 -0.44
CA THR A 81 -0.97 7.04 0.84
C THR A 81 -0.18 7.68 1.98
N MET A 82 1.10 7.35 2.12
CA MET A 82 1.89 7.72 3.30
C MET A 82 2.37 9.18 3.24
N GLU A 83 2.76 9.67 2.07
CA GLU A 83 3.14 11.10 1.90
C GLU A 83 1.91 12.01 2.06
N SER A 84 0.76 11.58 1.53
CA SER A 84 -0.49 12.34 1.64
C SER A 84 -1.02 12.38 3.06
N ASN A 85 -1.20 11.22 3.71
CA ASN A 85 -1.96 11.12 4.95
C ASN A 85 -1.11 10.90 6.22
N GLY A 86 0.21 10.78 6.11
CA GLY A 86 1.14 10.70 7.25
C GLY A 86 1.30 12.04 7.97
N LYS A 87 0.21 12.59 8.54
CA LYS A 87 0.13 13.95 9.07
C LYS A 87 -0.27 13.96 10.54
N SER A 88 0.28 14.89 11.32
CA SER A 88 -0.02 15.07 12.75
C SER A 88 -0.83 16.34 13.07
N VAL A 89 -1.18 17.12 12.04
CA VAL A 89 -1.82 18.42 12.18
C VAL A 89 -2.99 18.53 11.20
N ARG A 90 -4.12 19.03 11.70
CA ARG A 90 -5.33 19.30 10.92
C ARG A 90 -5.14 20.54 10.04
N ARG A 91 -6.00 20.71 9.06
CA ARG A 91 -5.98 21.87 8.13
C ARG A 91 -6.08 23.22 8.83
N ASP A 92 -6.64 23.27 10.03
CA ASP A 92 -6.75 24.48 10.84
C ASP A 92 -5.55 24.72 11.77
N GLY A 93 -4.49 23.91 11.67
CA GLY A 93 -3.27 24.02 12.46
C GLY A 93 -3.33 23.35 13.83
N ARG A 94 -4.46 22.77 14.24
CA ARG A 94 -4.56 22.03 15.50
C ARG A 94 -3.93 20.64 15.38
N PRO A 95 -3.26 20.13 16.43
CA PRO A 95 -2.79 18.75 16.43
C PRO A 95 -3.97 17.77 16.39
N VAL A 96 -3.76 16.61 15.75
CA VAL A 96 -4.71 15.49 15.84
C VAL A 96 -4.59 14.79 17.21
N SER A 97 -5.67 14.19 17.68
CA SER A 97 -5.71 13.37 18.91
C SER A 97 -5.95 11.87 18.63
N TYR A 98 -5.77 11.48 17.38
CA TYR A 98 -6.01 10.15 16.82
C TYR A 98 -4.91 9.85 15.81
N ASP A 99 -4.80 8.58 15.43
CA ASP A 99 -3.92 8.15 14.36
C ASP A 99 -4.41 8.66 13.00
N THR A 100 -3.51 8.87 12.05
CA THR A 100 -3.84 9.21 10.65
C THR A 100 -3.38 8.09 9.71
N GLY A 101 -2.65 8.40 8.63
CA GLY A 101 -2.30 7.45 7.58
C GLY A 101 -1.77 6.09 8.08
N GLY A 102 -2.28 5.02 7.45
CA GLY A 102 -1.75 3.66 7.57
C GLY A 102 -0.40 3.50 6.88
N ILE A 103 0.39 2.51 7.31
CA ILE A 103 1.58 2.08 6.55
C ILE A 103 1.11 1.14 5.44
N TYR A 104 1.33 1.52 4.19
CA TYR A 104 1.03 0.68 3.03
C TYR A 104 2.27 -0.05 2.57
N TRP A 105 2.14 -1.33 2.22
CA TRP A 105 3.26 -2.15 1.76
C TRP A 105 2.74 -3.35 0.99
N GLY A 106 3.62 -4.12 0.34
CA GLY A 106 3.22 -5.36 -0.31
C GLY A 106 4.11 -5.74 -1.49
N GLU A 107 3.84 -6.91 -2.02
CA GLU A 107 4.52 -7.53 -3.16
C GLU A 107 3.47 -8.30 -3.98
N PRO A 108 3.71 -8.55 -5.28
CA PRO A 108 2.77 -9.31 -6.07
C PRO A 108 2.65 -10.75 -5.57
N GLY A 109 1.44 -11.31 -5.73
CA GLY A 109 1.20 -12.74 -5.61
C GLY A 109 1.78 -13.48 -6.82
N THR A 110 2.33 -14.69 -6.68
CA THR A 110 2.41 -15.51 -5.46
C THR A 110 3.67 -15.28 -4.62
N ASN A 111 4.61 -14.44 -5.07
CA ASN A 111 5.90 -14.21 -4.40
C ASN A 111 5.74 -13.82 -2.92
N GLY A 112 4.80 -12.91 -2.62
CA GLY A 112 4.50 -12.51 -1.24
C GLY A 112 4.12 -13.68 -0.33
N GLN A 113 3.46 -14.72 -0.87
CA GLN A 113 3.05 -15.92 -0.11
C GLN A 113 4.24 -16.67 0.49
N HIS A 114 5.39 -16.62 -0.18
CA HIS A 114 6.62 -17.27 0.27
C HIS A 114 7.57 -16.33 1.02
N SER A 115 7.12 -15.11 1.34
CA SER A 115 7.91 -14.10 2.05
C SER A 115 7.31 -13.77 3.41
N PHE A 116 6.14 -13.13 3.44
CA PHE A 116 5.59 -12.52 4.65
C PHE A 116 4.17 -13.00 5.02
N TYR A 117 3.55 -13.86 4.21
CA TYR A 117 2.21 -14.38 4.51
C TYR A 117 2.16 -15.22 5.80
N GLN A 118 3.29 -15.79 6.22
CA GLN A 118 3.42 -16.40 7.56
C GLN A 118 2.98 -15.41 8.66
N MET A 119 3.42 -14.17 8.57
CA MET A 119 3.04 -13.11 9.50
C MET A 119 1.58 -12.67 9.31
N LEU A 120 1.08 -12.60 8.06
CA LEU A 120 -0.33 -12.28 7.80
C LEU A 120 -1.28 -13.28 8.46
N HIS A 121 -0.93 -14.57 8.41
CA HIS A 121 -1.77 -15.64 8.95
C HIS A 121 -1.64 -15.80 10.47
N GLN A 122 -0.42 -16.05 10.94
CA GLN A 122 -0.15 -16.48 12.33
C GLN A 122 0.59 -15.43 13.17
N GLY A 123 0.90 -14.26 12.60
CA GLY A 123 1.54 -13.17 13.33
C GLY A 123 0.62 -12.58 14.40
N THR A 124 1.23 -11.91 15.36
CA THR A 124 0.53 -11.22 16.46
C THR A 124 -0.01 -9.86 16.06
N SER A 125 0.46 -9.28 14.95
CA SER A 125 -0.06 -8.04 14.39
C SER A 125 -1.17 -8.34 13.39
N THR A 126 -2.33 -7.70 13.56
CA THR A 126 -3.38 -7.71 12.53
C THR A 126 -3.02 -6.72 11.44
N ILE A 127 -3.15 -7.16 10.19
CA ILE A 127 -2.80 -6.40 8.98
C ILE A 127 -4.01 -6.46 8.06
N ALA A 128 -4.50 -5.31 7.61
CA ALA A 128 -5.55 -5.27 6.58
C ALA A 128 -4.95 -5.66 5.23
N CYS A 129 -5.70 -6.37 4.39
CA CYS A 129 -5.20 -6.86 3.10
C CYS A 129 -6.12 -6.45 1.95
N ASP A 130 -5.55 -5.82 0.92
CA ASP A 130 -6.21 -5.58 -0.37
C ASP A 130 -5.65 -6.56 -1.40
N LEU A 131 -6.44 -7.56 -1.80
CA LEU A 131 -6.07 -8.49 -2.86
C LEU A 131 -6.62 -7.98 -4.19
N ILE A 132 -5.73 -7.71 -5.14
CA ILE A 132 -6.10 -7.25 -6.48
C ILE A 132 -5.98 -8.43 -7.44
N VAL A 133 -7.10 -8.88 -8.01
CA VAL A 133 -7.20 -10.09 -8.83
C VAL A 133 -7.62 -9.74 -10.24
N ILE A 134 -6.86 -10.22 -11.22
CA ILE A 134 -7.18 -10.08 -12.65
C ILE A 134 -7.85 -11.38 -13.11
N ALA A 135 -9.03 -11.32 -13.72
CA ALA A 135 -9.72 -12.52 -14.19
C ALA A 135 -9.10 -13.06 -15.50
N GLN A 136 -8.76 -12.18 -16.43
CA GLN A 136 -8.24 -12.53 -17.74
C GLN A 136 -6.75 -12.17 -17.84
N SER A 137 -5.92 -13.17 -18.12
CA SER A 137 -4.49 -12.98 -18.37
C SER A 137 -4.25 -12.25 -19.69
N ALA A 138 -3.18 -11.46 -19.75
CA ALA A 138 -2.66 -10.91 -21.00
C ALA A 138 -2.08 -12.00 -21.93
N HIS A 139 -1.72 -13.16 -21.37
CA HIS A 139 -1.14 -14.30 -22.08
C HIS A 139 -1.96 -15.56 -21.82
N ASN A 140 -2.40 -16.21 -22.90
CA ASN A 140 -3.13 -17.47 -22.80
C ASN A 140 -2.15 -18.64 -22.62
N LEU A 141 -1.86 -19.00 -21.37
CA LEU A 141 -0.93 -20.07 -20.98
C LEU A 141 -1.66 -21.20 -20.24
N GLY A 142 -2.64 -21.81 -20.90
CA GLY A 142 -3.42 -22.91 -20.31
C GLY A 142 -4.18 -22.47 -19.05
N ASP A 143 -4.03 -23.23 -17.97
CA ASP A 143 -4.70 -23.03 -16.68
C ASP A 143 -3.91 -22.13 -15.70
N GLN A 144 -2.79 -21.53 -16.13
CA GLN A 144 -1.94 -20.74 -15.24
C GLN A 144 -2.68 -19.55 -14.60
N GLN A 145 -3.59 -18.91 -15.33
CA GLN A 145 -4.39 -17.81 -14.77
C GLN A 145 -5.35 -18.32 -13.70
N ASP A 146 -5.99 -19.47 -13.93
CA ASP A 146 -6.92 -20.07 -12.97
C ASP A 146 -6.18 -20.50 -11.70
N ILE A 147 -4.97 -21.05 -11.83
CA ILE A 147 -4.10 -21.38 -10.69
C ILE A 147 -3.76 -20.12 -9.88
N LEU A 148 -3.41 -19.00 -10.54
CA LEU A 148 -3.10 -17.74 -9.87
C LEU A 148 -4.32 -17.18 -9.12
N VAL A 149 -5.48 -17.17 -9.76
CA VAL A 149 -6.76 -16.71 -9.17
C VAL A 149 -7.17 -17.62 -8.01
N ALA A 150 -7.05 -18.94 -8.16
CA ALA A 150 -7.35 -19.90 -7.09
C ALA A 150 -6.50 -19.64 -5.85
N ASN A 151 -5.21 -19.37 -6.04
CA ASN A 151 -4.32 -18.97 -4.94
C ASN A 151 -4.75 -17.65 -4.29
N ALA A 152 -5.20 -16.66 -5.05
CA ALA A 152 -5.68 -15.39 -4.49
C ALA A 152 -6.91 -15.60 -3.60
N LEU A 153 -7.91 -16.31 -4.11
CA LEU A 153 -9.16 -16.55 -3.41
C LEU A 153 -8.99 -17.48 -2.21
N ALA A 154 -8.10 -18.47 -2.30
CA ALA A 154 -7.74 -19.32 -1.17
C ALA A 154 -7.11 -18.48 -0.05
N GLN A 155 -6.18 -17.57 -0.38
CA GLN A 155 -5.57 -16.70 0.63
C GLN A 155 -6.60 -15.77 1.28
N ALA A 156 -7.51 -15.18 0.50
CA ALA A 156 -8.62 -14.38 1.06
C ALA A 156 -9.48 -15.19 2.03
N ALA A 157 -9.85 -16.42 1.65
CA ALA A 157 -10.66 -17.30 2.47
C ALA A 157 -9.96 -17.71 3.77
N VAL A 158 -8.68 -18.08 3.71
CA VAL A 158 -7.89 -18.49 4.88
C VAL A 158 -7.66 -17.30 5.83
N LEU A 159 -7.39 -16.10 5.30
CA LEU A 159 -7.27 -14.88 6.12
C LEU A 159 -8.57 -14.58 6.88
N SER A 160 -9.72 -14.80 6.24
CA SER A 160 -11.03 -14.56 6.84
C SER A 160 -11.43 -15.64 7.86
N LEU A 161 -11.41 -16.91 7.44
CA LEU A 161 -11.96 -18.01 8.23
C LEU A 161 -10.95 -18.63 9.20
N GLY A 162 -9.67 -18.57 8.86
CA GLY A 162 -8.64 -19.28 9.60
C GLY A 162 -8.80 -20.80 9.51
N ARG A 163 -8.31 -21.46 10.56
CA ARG A 163 -8.34 -22.90 10.74
C ARG A 163 -8.19 -23.24 12.22
N THR A 164 -9.19 -23.90 12.78
CA THR A 164 -9.31 -24.24 14.20
C THR A 164 -8.45 -25.43 14.60
N ALA A 165 -8.23 -25.61 15.91
CA ALA A 165 -7.48 -26.74 16.43
C ALA A 165 -8.20 -28.08 16.16
N GLU A 166 -9.53 -28.07 16.16
CA GLU A 166 -10.39 -29.22 15.86
C GLU A 166 -10.19 -29.68 14.41
N GLU A 167 -10.21 -28.74 13.46
CA GLU A 167 -9.94 -29.01 12.03
C GLU A 167 -8.51 -29.47 11.80
N VAL A 168 -7.53 -28.96 12.56
CA VAL A 168 -6.14 -29.42 12.47
C VAL A 168 -5.98 -30.85 12.99
N ARG A 169 -6.67 -31.20 14.08
CA ARG A 169 -6.68 -32.58 14.63
C ARG A 169 -7.37 -33.56 13.69
N ALA A 170 -8.47 -33.15 13.05
CA ALA A 170 -9.24 -33.99 12.13
C ALA A 170 -8.40 -34.48 10.93
N ASP A 171 -7.41 -33.69 10.49
CA ASP A 171 -6.46 -34.07 9.43
C ASP A 171 -5.41 -35.11 9.86
N GLY A 172 -5.46 -35.59 11.11
CA GLY A 172 -4.48 -36.53 11.65
C GLY A 172 -3.15 -35.86 12.02
N THR A 173 -3.13 -34.55 12.26
CA THR A 173 -1.93 -33.85 12.77
C THR A 173 -1.59 -34.38 14.16
N ALA A 174 -0.31 -34.70 14.38
CA ALA A 174 0.19 -35.13 15.68
C ALA A 174 -0.13 -34.08 16.78
N PRO A 175 -0.59 -34.49 17.99
CA PRO A 175 -1.10 -33.57 19.01
C PRO A 175 -0.18 -32.39 19.34
N GLU A 176 1.12 -32.63 19.38
CA GLU A 176 2.16 -31.63 19.66
C GLU A 176 2.31 -30.56 18.57
N LEU A 177 1.88 -30.85 17.33
CA LEU A 177 1.93 -29.91 16.21
C LEU A 177 0.64 -29.13 16.00
N VAL A 178 -0.46 -29.50 16.70
CA VAL A 178 -1.78 -28.89 16.47
C VAL A 178 -1.73 -27.38 16.67
N ALA A 179 -1.19 -26.92 17.80
CA ALA A 179 -1.12 -25.49 18.13
C ALA A 179 -0.30 -24.68 17.11
N HIS A 180 0.73 -25.29 16.51
CA HIS A 180 1.59 -24.65 15.50
C HIS A 180 0.90 -24.48 14.14
N LYS A 181 -0.14 -25.27 13.85
CA LYS A 181 -0.87 -25.24 12.57
C LYS A 181 -2.23 -24.54 12.64
N VAL A 182 -2.65 -24.09 13.81
CA VAL A 182 -3.85 -23.25 13.97
C VAL A 182 -3.64 -21.92 13.25
N MET A 183 -4.64 -21.51 12.49
CA MET A 183 -4.69 -20.18 11.88
C MET A 183 -5.88 -19.43 12.50
N PRO A 184 -5.67 -18.29 13.19
CA PRO A 184 -6.75 -17.64 13.94
C PRO A 184 -7.86 -17.04 13.04
N GLY A 185 -7.58 -16.80 11.75
CA GLY A 185 -8.52 -16.11 10.86
C GLY A 185 -8.80 -14.68 11.31
N ASN A 186 -9.99 -14.17 10.98
CA ASN A 186 -10.47 -12.84 11.35
C ASN A 186 -9.48 -11.72 10.97
N ARG A 187 -8.87 -11.83 9.78
CA ARG A 187 -7.97 -10.81 9.23
C ARG A 187 -8.73 -9.95 8.20
N PRO A 188 -8.83 -8.62 8.38
CA PRO A 188 -9.57 -7.75 7.47
C PRO A 188 -9.03 -7.87 6.04
N THR A 189 -9.89 -8.28 5.10
CA THR A 189 -9.47 -8.58 3.72
C THR A 189 -10.50 -8.05 2.72
N THR A 190 -10.04 -7.29 1.74
CA THR A 190 -10.82 -6.83 0.59
C THR A 190 -10.32 -7.53 -0.67
N VAL A 191 -11.23 -7.96 -1.55
CA VAL A 191 -10.89 -8.52 -2.86
C VAL A 191 -11.40 -7.59 -3.95
N PHE A 192 -10.47 -6.99 -4.70
CA PHE A 192 -10.75 -6.23 -5.90
C PHE A 192 -10.58 -7.14 -7.10
N MET A 193 -11.69 -7.54 -7.72
CA MET A 193 -11.67 -8.35 -8.93
C MET A 193 -11.92 -7.48 -10.16
N MET A 194 -10.97 -7.49 -11.09
CA MET A 194 -11.09 -6.81 -12.38
C MET A 194 -11.06 -7.80 -13.54
N GLN A 195 -11.75 -7.47 -14.62
CA GLN A 195 -11.87 -8.38 -15.77
C GLN A 195 -10.51 -8.62 -16.44
N LYS A 196 -9.76 -7.57 -16.73
CA LYS A 196 -8.43 -7.62 -17.36
C LYS A 196 -7.61 -6.43 -16.89
N LEU A 197 -6.29 -6.54 -16.99
CA LEU A 197 -5.40 -5.40 -16.76
C LEU A 197 -5.08 -4.73 -18.09
N ASP A 198 -5.76 -3.62 -18.37
CA ASP A 198 -5.53 -2.76 -19.52
C ASP A 198 -5.33 -1.30 -19.08
N PRO A 199 -4.97 -0.36 -19.99
CA PRO A 199 -4.70 1.02 -19.59
C PRO A 199 -5.89 1.66 -18.85
N CYS A 200 -7.11 1.50 -19.34
CA CYS A 200 -8.31 2.03 -18.70
C CYS A 200 -8.50 1.47 -17.28
N THR A 201 -8.38 0.15 -17.11
CA THR A 201 -8.54 -0.48 -15.79
C THR A 201 -7.43 -0.06 -14.82
N LEU A 202 -6.20 0.11 -15.31
CA LEU A 202 -5.10 0.65 -14.50
C LEU A 202 -5.39 2.08 -14.03
N GLY A 203 -5.89 2.94 -14.91
CA GLY A 203 -6.24 4.32 -14.56
C GLY A 203 -7.35 4.38 -13.53
N ALA A 204 -8.40 3.57 -13.70
CA ALA A 204 -9.49 3.47 -12.73
C ALA A 204 -9.01 2.94 -11.36
N LEU A 205 -8.08 1.97 -11.36
CA LEU A 205 -7.49 1.44 -10.13
C LEU A 205 -6.64 2.50 -9.40
N VAL A 206 -5.84 3.28 -10.11
CA VAL A 206 -5.05 4.37 -9.50
C VAL A 206 -5.99 5.42 -8.89
N ALA A 207 -6.95 5.93 -9.68
CA ALA A 207 -7.92 6.92 -9.22
C ALA A 207 -8.76 6.44 -8.02
N LEU A 208 -9.08 5.14 -7.95
CA LEU A 208 -9.76 4.55 -6.80
C LEU A 208 -8.98 4.78 -5.50
N TYR A 209 -7.67 4.50 -5.52
CA TYR A 209 -6.81 4.73 -4.36
C TYR A 209 -6.62 6.22 -4.07
N GLU A 210 -6.50 7.08 -5.09
CA GLU A 210 -6.40 8.54 -4.90
C GLU A 210 -7.63 9.10 -4.16
N HIS A 211 -8.84 8.72 -4.60
CA HIS A 211 -10.08 9.16 -3.96
C HIS A 211 -10.27 8.54 -2.58
N SER A 212 -9.85 7.28 -2.36
CA SER A 212 -9.86 6.67 -1.03
C SER A 212 -8.94 7.41 -0.06
N VAL A 213 -7.74 7.80 -0.49
CA VAL A 213 -6.81 8.63 0.29
C VAL A 213 -7.42 9.99 0.62
N PHE A 214 -8.08 10.63 -0.35
CA PHE A 214 -8.80 11.87 -0.14
C PHE A 214 -9.91 11.74 0.91
N VAL A 215 -10.73 10.68 0.83
CA VAL A 215 -11.81 10.42 1.80
C VAL A 215 -11.26 10.28 3.22
N GLN A 216 -10.20 9.49 3.40
CA GLN A 216 -9.52 9.34 4.70
C GLN A 216 -9.03 10.69 5.24
N GLY A 217 -8.33 11.46 4.41
CA GLY A 217 -7.80 12.78 4.79
C GLY A 217 -8.90 13.78 5.14
N ALA A 218 -10.00 13.77 4.41
CA ALA A 218 -11.17 14.60 4.67
C ALA A 218 -11.82 14.27 6.02
N ILE A 219 -11.96 12.98 6.36
CA ILE A 219 -12.49 12.53 7.66
C ILE A 219 -11.59 12.97 8.80
N TRP A 220 -10.27 12.77 8.67
CA TRP A 220 -9.30 13.22 9.67
C TRP A 220 -9.13 14.74 9.73
N GLY A 221 -9.62 15.47 8.73
CA GLY A 221 -9.50 16.92 8.61
C GLY A 221 -8.06 17.38 8.42
N ILE A 222 -7.21 16.57 7.79
CA ILE A 222 -5.80 16.87 7.48
C ILE A 222 -5.65 17.41 6.04
N ASN A 223 -4.47 17.95 5.71
CA ASN A 223 -4.16 18.30 4.33
C ASN A 223 -3.42 17.13 3.64
N SER A 224 -4.11 16.42 2.75
CA SER A 224 -3.53 15.29 2.01
C SER A 224 -2.60 15.70 0.86
N PHE A 225 -2.44 17.01 0.60
CA PHE A 225 -1.82 17.52 -0.62
C PHE A 225 -0.55 18.36 -0.37
N ASP A 226 -0.03 18.37 0.86
CA ASP A 226 1.27 18.95 1.18
C ASP A 226 2.28 17.88 1.63
N GLN A 227 3.56 18.26 1.74
CA GLN A 227 4.64 17.36 2.15
C GLN A 227 5.77 18.08 2.90
N TRP A 228 5.44 18.97 3.83
CA TRP A 228 6.42 19.76 4.60
C TRP A 228 7.47 18.92 5.34
N GLY A 229 7.13 17.68 5.70
CA GLY A 229 8.01 16.76 6.43
C GLY A 229 9.35 16.44 5.74
N VAL A 230 9.48 16.68 4.43
CA VAL A 230 10.72 16.37 3.68
C VAL A 230 11.72 17.53 3.65
N GLU A 231 11.33 18.74 4.07
CA GLU A 231 12.15 19.94 3.90
C GLU A 231 13.36 19.97 4.84
N LEU A 232 13.16 19.57 6.10
CA LEU A 232 14.21 19.59 7.11
C LEU A 232 15.36 18.64 6.73
N GLY A 233 15.05 17.43 6.27
CA GLY A 233 16.04 16.46 5.83
C GLY A 233 16.92 16.99 4.69
N LYS A 234 16.32 17.68 3.71
CA LYS A 234 17.07 18.32 2.60
C LYS A 234 18.01 19.41 3.11
N LYS A 235 17.56 20.24 4.05
CA LYS A 235 18.39 21.31 4.63
C LYS A 235 19.56 20.75 5.42
N VAL A 236 19.33 19.76 6.28
CA VAL A 236 20.38 19.11 7.08
C VAL A 236 21.39 18.40 6.16
N ALA A 237 20.93 17.70 5.12
CA ALA A 237 21.81 17.03 4.16
C ALA A 237 22.75 18.00 3.42
N LEU A 238 22.28 19.21 3.10
CA LEU A 238 23.15 20.24 2.49
C LEU A 238 24.23 20.73 3.46
N GLY A 239 23.92 20.84 4.76
CA GLY A 239 24.90 21.14 5.81
C GLY A 239 25.96 20.05 5.92
N ILE A 240 25.53 18.80 6.09
CA ILE A 240 26.42 17.63 6.14
C ILE A 240 27.29 17.56 4.88
N LEU A 241 26.74 17.82 3.69
CA LEU A 241 27.53 17.83 2.46
C LEU A 241 28.61 18.92 2.45
N ALA A 242 28.35 20.08 3.06
CA ALA A 242 29.36 21.13 3.20
C ALA A 242 30.49 20.69 4.15
N ASP A 243 30.15 20.08 5.28
CA ASP A 243 31.10 19.52 6.25
C ASP A 243 31.99 18.44 5.63
N LEU A 244 31.36 17.50 4.89
CA LEU A 244 32.06 16.44 4.17
C LEU A 244 33.01 16.98 3.08
N ARG A 245 32.70 18.13 2.47
CA ARG A 245 33.56 18.79 1.49
C ARG A 245 34.69 19.59 2.15
N ALA A 246 34.45 20.10 3.35
CA ALA A 246 35.44 20.82 4.14
C ALA A 246 36.30 19.89 5.02
N GLU A 247 36.06 18.58 4.96
CA GLU A 247 36.75 17.55 5.76
C GLU A 247 36.71 17.89 7.27
N THR A 248 35.54 18.34 7.73
CA THR A 248 35.30 18.72 9.12
C THR A 248 34.00 18.12 9.63
N SER A 249 33.86 18.04 10.94
CA SER A 249 32.71 17.46 11.64
C SER A 249 32.19 18.36 12.77
N LYS A 250 32.53 19.66 12.71
CA LYS A 250 32.28 20.62 13.79
C LYS A 250 30.92 21.31 13.73
N ASP A 251 29.90 20.72 13.11
CA ASP A 251 28.56 21.31 13.15
C ASP A 251 27.87 21.03 14.49
N SER A 252 27.77 22.08 15.32
CA SER A 252 27.09 22.06 16.62
C SER A 252 25.58 21.79 16.54
N LEU A 253 24.99 21.78 15.34
CA LEU A 253 23.59 21.46 15.11
C LEU A 253 23.34 19.95 14.96
N LEU A 254 24.40 19.15 14.86
CA LEU A 254 24.32 17.69 14.78
C LEU A 254 24.51 17.06 16.16
N ASP A 255 23.83 15.93 16.37
CA ASP A 255 24.05 15.11 17.55
C ASP A 255 25.40 14.36 17.47
N ALA A 256 25.84 13.85 18.62
CA ALA A 256 27.15 13.21 18.73
C ALA A 256 27.31 11.95 17.85
N ALA A 257 26.23 11.22 17.57
CA ALA A 257 26.31 10.04 16.69
C ALA A 257 26.51 10.47 15.24
N SER A 258 25.73 11.45 14.76
CA SER A 258 25.89 12.02 13.41
C SER A 258 27.30 12.57 13.16
N VAL A 259 27.87 13.28 14.15
CA VAL A 259 29.25 13.77 14.10
C VAL A 259 30.26 12.61 14.00
N ALA A 260 30.10 11.58 14.84
CA ALA A 260 30.98 10.41 14.81
C ALA A 260 30.91 9.63 13.49
N ASP A 261 29.72 9.56 12.86
CA ASP A 261 29.54 8.91 11.56
C ASP A 261 30.17 9.71 10.42
N ILE A 262 30.13 11.04 10.48
CA ILE A 262 30.86 11.92 9.54
C ILE A 262 32.37 11.69 9.68
N ASP A 263 32.89 11.70 10.91
CA ASP A 263 34.31 11.41 11.17
C ASP A 263 34.70 10.02 10.64
N LYS A 264 33.85 9.02 10.89
CA LYS A 264 34.08 7.66 10.42
C LYS A 264 34.08 7.60 8.89
N TYR A 265 33.12 8.21 8.23
CA TYR A 265 33.06 8.29 6.77
C TYR A 265 34.31 8.96 6.19
N LEU A 266 34.72 10.12 6.74
CA LEU A 266 35.92 10.84 6.30
C LEU A 266 37.19 10.00 6.51
N SER A 267 37.28 9.23 7.60
CA SER A 267 38.43 8.34 7.85
C SER A 267 38.54 7.16 6.87
N LEU A 268 37.46 6.82 6.16
CA LEU A 268 37.42 5.73 5.19
C LEU A 268 37.62 6.18 3.73
N LYS A 269 37.56 7.49 3.48
CA LYS A 269 37.68 8.10 2.16
C LYS A 269 39.14 8.46 1.87
#